data_AF-A0A0S8A857-F1
#
_entry.id   AF-A0A0S8A857-F1
#
_cell.length_a   1.000
_cell.length_b   1.000
_cell.length_c   1.000
_cell.angle_alpha   90.00
_cell.angle_beta   90.00
_cell.angle_gamma   90.00
#
_symmetry.space_group_name_H-M   'P 1'
#
loop_
_entity.id
_entity.type
_entity.pdbx_description
1 polymer ?
#
loop_
_entity_poly.entity_id
_entity_poly.type
_entity_poly.pdbx_seq_one_letter_code
_entity_poly.pdbx_strand_id
1 'polypeptide(L)'
;MKKFKFSLAFTVLIGLTLSGNASAYQIGASYVWGPGVPGYEASATLHNGTIDTSTLAIGDFMGRNAATPNAASFGDSGVSVGWDDNWIGGVGDANTNGDALDGLWTQIFADGGWWDLGAAYDSVAVFSAQDHGPYLGEGLEYHIFGTNTLWDNGSLSTEALLTDVYLDGWRTHNTAEDSNANGWLSDDISGVFQLDNSYRYIKLVAWGASPYDEPEIDAVAGVIKVPEPGSLALLGVGLVGLGFMRRRMKNS
;
A
#
# COMPACT_ATOMS: atom_id res chain seq x y z
N MET A 1 32.56 35.93 -46.79
CA MET A 1 31.37 35.74 -45.94
C MET A 1 30.64 34.47 -46.38
N LYS A 2 30.84 33.35 -45.69
CA LYS A 2 30.10 32.09 -45.95
C LYS A 2 29.19 31.83 -44.75
N LYS A 3 27.87 31.85 -44.98
CA LYS A 3 26.84 31.55 -43.98
C LYS A 3 26.69 30.03 -43.89
N PHE A 4 27.11 29.42 -42.78
CA PHE A 4 26.78 28.03 -42.45
C PHE A 4 25.44 28.02 -41.69
N LYS A 5 24.42 27.39 -42.29
CA LYS A 5 23.17 27.07 -41.60
C LYS A 5 23.31 25.66 -41.02
N PHE A 6 23.37 25.53 -39.71
CA PHE A 6 23.17 24.25 -39.02
C PHE A 6 21.71 24.17 -38.59
N SER A 7 20.96 23.23 -39.18
CA SER A 7 19.63 22.84 -38.72
C SER A 7 19.77 21.50 -38.03
N LEU A 8 19.80 21.49 -36.71
CA LEU A 8 19.83 20.27 -35.91
C LEU A 8 18.38 19.95 -35.53
N ALA A 9 17.74 19.05 -36.26
CA ALA A 9 16.45 18.49 -35.89
C ALA A 9 16.71 17.33 -34.93
N PHE A 10 16.36 17.52 -33.66
CA PHE A 10 16.48 16.50 -32.62
C PHE A 10 15.09 15.90 -32.41
N THR A 11 14.78 14.81 -33.12
CA THR A 11 13.56 14.02 -32.88
C THR A 11 13.90 12.96 -31.84
N VAL A 12 13.48 13.19 -30.60
CA VAL A 12 13.53 12.15 -29.56
C VAL A 12 12.23 11.34 -29.67
N LEU A 13 12.33 10.14 -30.23
CA LEU A 13 11.25 9.17 -30.25
C LEU A 13 11.37 8.32 -28.97
N ILE A 14 10.61 8.68 -27.93
CA ILE A 14 10.50 7.84 -26.73
C ILE A 14 9.46 6.76 -27.04
N GLY A 15 9.94 5.57 -27.41
CA GLY A 15 9.12 4.37 -27.49
C GLY A 15 8.93 3.80 -26.08
N LEU A 16 7.81 4.12 -25.42
CA LEU A 16 7.36 3.38 -24.25
C LEU A 16 6.72 2.07 -24.74
N THR A 17 7.44 0.96 -24.59
CA THR A 17 6.86 -0.38 -24.67
C THR A 17 6.26 -0.72 -23.31
N LEU A 18 4.93 -0.68 -23.20
CA LEU A 18 4.20 -1.26 -22.07
C LEU A 18 4.07 -2.76 -22.31
N SER A 19 4.99 -3.55 -21.74
CA SER A 19 4.86 -5.01 -21.69
C SER A 19 4.12 -5.41 -20.41
N GLY A 20 2.80 -5.43 -20.46
CA GLY A 20 1.99 -6.08 -19.43
C GLY A 20 1.87 -7.57 -19.75
N ASN A 21 2.76 -8.39 -19.19
CA ASN A 21 2.49 -9.82 -19.05
C ASN A 21 1.58 -10.00 -17.85
N ALA A 22 0.26 -9.85 -18.04
CA ALA A 22 -0.70 -10.28 -17.03
C ALA A 22 -0.65 -11.82 -17.00
N SER A 23 -0.03 -12.37 -15.95
CA SER A 23 -0.31 -13.75 -15.53
C SER A 23 -1.83 -13.87 -15.39
N ALA A 24 -2.44 -14.89 -16.00
CA ALA A 24 -3.87 -15.09 -15.88
C ALA A 24 -4.19 -15.41 -14.41
N TYR A 25 -4.85 -14.47 -13.74
CA TYR A 25 -5.38 -14.64 -12.39
C TYR A 25 -6.12 -15.98 -12.25
N GLN A 26 -5.92 -16.70 -11.15
CA GLN A 26 -6.37 -18.08 -11.02
C GLN A 26 -7.88 -18.25 -11.25
N ILE A 27 -8.26 -19.31 -11.95
CA ILE A 27 -9.65 -19.70 -12.21
C ILE A 27 -10.23 -20.33 -10.92
N GLY A 28 -11.01 -19.58 -10.15
CA GLY A 28 -11.78 -20.11 -9.01
C GLY A 28 -11.96 -19.16 -7.83
N ALA A 29 -11.08 -18.18 -7.65
CA ALA A 29 -11.20 -17.17 -6.62
C ALA A 29 -12.37 -16.19 -6.92
N SER A 30 -13.19 -15.92 -5.91
CA SER A 30 -14.36 -15.05 -6.01
C SER A 30 -14.04 -13.64 -5.54
N TYR A 31 -13.61 -12.77 -6.46
CA TYR A 31 -13.40 -11.33 -6.22
C TYR A 31 -14.71 -10.55 -6.30
N VAL A 32 -15.76 -11.01 -5.61
CA VAL A 32 -17.04 -10.29 -5.57
C VAL A 32 -16.88 -9.07 -4.68
N TRP A 33 -16.76 -7.91 -5.31
CA TRP A 33 -16.61 -6.62 -4.66
C TRP A 33 -17.67 -5.68 -5.22
N GLY A 34 -18.75 -5.51 -4.48
CA GLY A 34 -19.94 -4.80 -4.95
C GLY A 34 -20.67 -4.10 -3.82
N PRO A 35 -21.72 -3.32 -4.14
CA PRO A 35 -22.50 -2.60 -3.13
C PRO A 35 -22.99 -3.54 -2.01
N GLY A 36 -22.61 -3.22 -0.76
CA GLY A 36 -22.95 -4.02 0.42
C GLY A 36 -21.85 -4.97 0.90
N VAL A 37 -20.74 -5.07 0.16
CA VAL A 37 -19.49 -5.70 0.63
C VAL A 37 -18.68 -4.64 1.41
N PRO A 38 -18.10 -4.98 2.58
CA PRO A 38 -17.20 -4.08 3.30
C PRO A 38 -16.09 -3.51 2.43
N GLY A 39 -15.68 -2.28 2.71
CA GLY A 39 -14.64 -1.60 1.96
C GLY A 39 -14.97 -1.30 0.49
N TYR A 40 -16.15 -1.66 -0.03
CA TYR A 40 -16.49 -1.42 -1.43
C TYR A 40 -16.51 0.06 -1.79
N GLU A 41 -15.61 0.44 -2.70
CA GLU A 41 -15.52 1.77 -3.27
C GLU A 41 -15.59 1.68 -4.79
N ALA A 42 -16.70 2.12 -5.36
CA ALA A 42 -16.98 1.99 -6.79
C ALA A 42 -15.99 2.75 -7.68
N SER A 43 -15.28 3.72 -7.11
CA SER A 43 -14.27 4.52 -7.81
C SER A 43 -12.84 3.96 -7.74
N ALA A 44 -12.59 2.92 -6.94
CA ALA A 44 -11.23 2.40 -6.83
C ALA A 44 -10.79 1.65 -8.10
N THR A 45 -9.50 1.73 -8.38
CA THR A 45 -8.88 1.03 -9.51
C THR A 45 -8.36 -0.33 -9.07
N LEU A 46 -8.75 -1.39 -9.77
CA LEU A 46 -8.17 -2.72 -9.57
C LEU A 46 -6.91 -2.87 -10.43
N HIS A 47 -5.81 -3.26 -9.79
CA HIS A 47 -4.53 -3.55 -10.43
C HIS A 47 -4.28 -5.05 -10.38
N ASN A 48 -4.07 -5.65 -11.57
CA ASN A 48 -3.52 -7.00 -11.66
C ASN A 48 -2.00 -6.88 -11.44
N GLY A 49 -1.50 -7.32 -10.28
CA GLY A 49 -0.10 -7.16 -9.92
C GLY A 49 0.09 -6.68 -8.49
N THR A 50 1.36 -6.41 -8.19
CA THR A 50 1.85 -5.95 -6.89
C THR A 50 1.97 -4.44 -6.87
N ILE A 51 1.86 -3.84 -5.69
CA ILE A 51 2.30 -2.49 -5.39
C ILE A 51 3.83 -2.42 -5.48
N ASP A 52 4.36 -1.24 -5.85
CA ASP A 52 5.80 -1.00 -5.85
C ASP A 52 6.28 -0.71 -4.42
N THR A 53 6.91 -1.70 -3.80
CA THR A 53 7.40 -1.61 -2.42
C THR A 53 8.51 -0.58 -2.23
N SER A 54 9.17 -0.12 -3.30
CA SER A 54 10.18 0.95 -3.21
C SER A 54 9.57 2.33 -2.91
N THR A 55 8.24 2.43 -2.99
CA THR A 55 7.47 3.65 -2.71
C THR A 55 6.83 3.64 -1.32
N LEU A 56 7.19 2.69 -0.47
CA LEU A 56 6.55 2.49 0.83
C LEU A 56 7.48 2.85 1.99
N ALA A 57 6.89 3.38 3.05
CA ALA A 57 7.51 3.50 4.36
C ALA A 57 6.64 2.73 5.37
N ILE A 58 7.11 1.54 5.79
CA ILE A 58 6.38 0.69 6.74
C ILE A 58 6.28 1.40 8.08
N GLY A 59 5.09 1.35 8.68
CA GLY A 59 4.85 1.84 10.03
C GLY A 59 4.98 0.76 11.08
N ASP A 60 5.18 1.21 12.31
CA ASP A 60 5.28 0.35 13.49
C ASP A 60 3.92 0.22 14.16
N PHE A 61 3.48 -1.01 14.44
CA PHE A 61 2.28 -1.33 15.18
C PHE A 61 2.47 -0.97 16.66
N MET A 62 1.60 -0.08 17.13
CA MET A 62 1.65 0.49 18.47
C MET A 62 0.71 -0.24 19.45
N GLY A 63 -0.10 -1.19 18.97
CA GLY A 63 -1.14 -1.88 19.73
C GLY A 63 -2.54 -1.27 19.56
N ARG A 64 -3.50 -1.70 20.41
CA ARG A 64 -4.92 -1.29 20.29
C ARG A 64 -5.22 0.04 20.97
N ASN A 65 -4.53 0.33 22.07
CA ASN A 65 -4.71 1.53 22.88
C ASN A 65 -3.57 1.66 23.90
N ALA A 66 -3.54 2.77 24.65
CA ALA A 66 -2.54 3.07 25.67
C ALA A 66 -2.43 2.02 26.80
N ALA A 67 -3.49 1.25 27.08
CA ALA A 67 -3.49 0.21 28.10
C ALA A 67 -3.02 -1.15 27.57
N THR A 68 -3.03 -1.35 26.26
CA THR A 68 -2.57 -2.57 25.57
C THR A 68 -1.60 -2.21 24.43
N PRO A 69 -0.44 -1.59 24.72
CA PRO A 69 0.59 -1.32 23.73
C PRO A 69 1.30 -2.63 23.35
N ASN A 70 1.66 -2.79 22.07
CA ASN A 70 2.48 -3.89 21.53
C ASN A 70 2.12 -5.27 22.10
N ALA A 71 0.81 -5.54 22.27
CA ALA A 71 0.39 -6.72 23.00
C ALA A 71 0.61 -7.97 22.14
N ALA A 72 1.62 -8.76 22.53
CA ALA A 72 2.12 -9.96 21.85
C ALA A 72 1.08 -11.08 21.64
N SER A 73 -0.15 -10.92 22.14
CA SER A 73 -1.26 -11.85 21.94
C SER A 73 -2.19 -11.46 20.78
N PHE A 74 -1.86 -10.43 20.01
CA PHE A 74 -2.72 -9.91 18.93
C PHE A 74 -2.22 -10.17 17.53
N GLY A 75 -1.10 -10.87 17.39
CA GLY A 75 -0.79 -11.54 16.15
C GLY A 75 -0.22 -12.91 16.42
N ASP A 76 -0.67 -13.88 15.65
CA ASP A 76 0.05 -15.12 15.47
C ASP A 76 0.89 -14.94 14.20
N SER A 77 2.16 -15.30 14.29
CA SER A 77 2.94 -15.46 13.07
C SER A 77 2.38 -16.65 12.28
N GLY A 78 2.30 -16.59 10.94
CA GLY A 78 2.00 -17.80 10.16
C GLY A 78 2.90 -18.98 10.59
N VAL A 79 4.15 -18.67 10.95
CA VAL A 79 5.15 -19.59 11.53
C VAL A 79 4.72 -20.24 12.86
N SER A 80 4.00 -19.55 13.77
CA SER A 80 3.60 -20.06 15.10
C SER A 80 2.40 -20.98 15.06
N VAL A 81 1.51 -20.80 14.08
CA VAL A 81 0.34 -21.67 13.84
C VAL A 81 0.62 -22.76 12.79
N GLY A 82 1.82 -22.78 12.20
CA GLY A 82 2.22 -23.75 11.18
C GLY A 82 1.60 -23.47 9.81
N TRP A 83 1.21 -22.23 9.55
CA TRP A 83 0.92 -21.72 8.22
C TRP A 83 2.24 -21.57 7.44
N ASP A 84 2.16 -21.73 6.13
CA ASP A 84 3.34 -21.94 5.29
C ASP A 84 4.02 -20.65 4.82
N ASP A 85 3.52 -19.48 5.20
CA ASP A 85 4.17 -18.21 4.92
C ASP A 85 5.39 -18.03 5.82
N ASN A 86 6.51 -18.58 5.36
CA ASN A 86 7.82 -18.47 5.97
C ASN A 86 8.65 -17.37 5.29
N TRP A 87 8.01 -16.49 4.53
CA TRP A 87 8.72 -15.50 3.74
C TRP A 87 8.87 -14.20 4.51
N ILE A 88 10.11 -13.75 4.72
CA ILE A 88 10.41 -12.49 5.42
C ILE A 88 10.86 -11.45 4.39
N GLY A 89 10.06 -10.40 4.19
CA GLY A 89 10.31 -9.44 3.11
C GLY A 89 11.43 -8.47 3.26
N GLY A 90 12.09 -8.46 4.41
CA GLY A 90 13.18 -7.52 4.67
C GLY A 90 12.75 -6.05 4.53
N VAL A 91 11.44 -5.77 4.48
CA VAL A 91 10.84 -4.44 4.55
C VAL A 91 10.07 -4.38 5.88
N GLY A 92 10.57 -3.62 6.85
CA GLY A 92 10.08 -3.60 8.23
C GLY A 92 11.08 -4.14 9.27
N ASP A 93 10.72 -4.12 10.57
CA ASP A 93 11.48 -4.78 11.65
C ASP A 93 10.82 -6.13 11.98
N ALA A 94 11.46 -7.23 11.59
CA ALA A 94 10.90 -8.60 11.57
C ALA A 94 10.73 -9.26 12.97
N ASN A 95 10.31 -8.51 13.99
CA ASN A 95 10.16 -9.01 15.36
C ASN A 95 8.79 -8.74 16.01
N THR A 96 7.85 -8.14 15.28
CA THR A 96 6.50 -7.82 15.78
C THR A 96 5.49 -7.87 14.64
N ASN A 97 4.39 -8.62 14.81
CA ASN A 97 3.35 -8.75 13.78
C ASN A 97 2.76 -7.37 13.45
N GLY A 98 2.46 -7.09 12.19
CA GLY A 98 1.95 -5.78 11.75
C GLY A 98 3.04 -4.79 11.30
N ASP A 99 4.33 -5.13 11.40
CA ASP A 99 5.47 -4.19 11.25
C ASP A 99 6.38 -4.52 10.05
N ALA A 100 6.04 -5.57 9.30
CA ALA A 100 6.83 -6.03 8.17
C ALA A 100 5.93 -6.73 7.14
N LEU A 101 6.41 -6.79 5.91
CA LEU A 101 5.81 -7.63 4.86
C LEU A 101 6.40 -9.03 4.96
N ASP A 102 5.93 -9.81 5.92
CA ASP A 102 6.51 -11.10 6.26
C ASP A 102 5.48 -12.22 6.51
N GLY A 103 4.23 -11.98 6.14
CA GLY A 103 3.13 -12.93 6.32
C GLY A 103 2.77 -13.10 7.80
N LEU A 104 3.24 -12.20 8.67
CA LEU A 104 2.91 -12.20 10.09
C LEU A 104 1.86 -11.13 10.35
N TRP A 105 0.70 -11.57 10.83
CA TRP A 105 -0.45 -10.69 10.89
C TRP A 105 -0.84 -10.28 12.30
N THR A 106 -1.44 -9.10 12.42
CA THR A 106 -2.18 -8.70 13.62
C THR A 106 -3.68 -8.71 13.34
N GLN A 107 -4.44 -9.32 14.25
CA GLN A 107 -5.89 -9.26 14.21
C GLN A 107 -6.36 -7.88 14.65
N ILE A 108 -7.24 -7.27 13.86
CA ILE A 108 -7.92 -6.05 14.27
C ILE A 108 -9.35 -6.36 14.68
N PHE A 109 -9.73 -5.88 15.86
CA PHE A 109 -11.09 -6.02 16.40
C PHE A 109 -11.83 -4.68 16.38
N ALA A 110 -13.02 -4.66 16.98
CA ALA A 110 -13.91 -3.49 17.01
C ALA A 110 -13.33 -2.21 17.65
N ASP A 111 -12.32 -2.30 18.51
CA ASP A 111 -11.64 -1.12 19.09
C ASP A 111 -10.46 -0.62 18.24
N GLY A 112 -10.02 -1.43 17.28
CA GLY A 112 -9.02 -1.10 16.27
C GLY A 112 -7.57 -1.39 16.67
N GLY A 113 -6.68 -1.17 15.70
CA GLY A 113 -5.22 -1.22 15.85
C GLY A 113 -4.60 0.12 15.43
N TRP A 114 -3.41 0.43 15.96
CA TRP A 114 -2.70 1.68 15.70
C TRP A 114 -1.33 1.43 15.09
N TRP A 115 -0.98 2.21 14.08
CA TRP A 115 0.33 2.24 13.45
C TRP A 115 0.95 3.63 13.52
N ASP A 116 2.26 3.70 13.75
CA ASP A 116 3.09 4.90 13.62
C ASP A 116 3.92 4.83 12.35
N LEU A 117 3.63 5.67 11.36
CA LEU A 117 4.34 5.70 10.09
C LEU A 117 5.73 6.39 10.16
N GLY A 118 6.12 6.91 11.33
CA GLY A 118 7.37 7.65 11.54
C GLY A 118 7.41 9.06 10.93
N ALA A 119 6.56 9.33 9.93
CA ALA A 119 6.33 10.63 9.29
C ALA A 119 4.86 10.80 8.91
N ALA A 120 4.45 12.01 8.51
CA ALA A 120 3.07 12.26 8.09
C ALA A 120 2.87 11.95 6.60
N TYR A 121 1.85 11.15 6.29
CA TYR A 121 1.48 10.74 4.93
C TYR A 121 0.01 11.06 4.66
N ASP A 122 -0.32 11.45 3.43
CA ASP A 122 -1.70 11.66 2.98
C ASP A 122 -2.28 10.46 2.22
N SER A 123 -1.49 9.40 2.05
CA SER A 123 -1.93 8.15 1.48
C SER A 123 -1.22 6.99 2.18
N VAL A 124 -1.95 5.90 2.39
CA VAL A 124 -1.46 4.72 3.09
C VAL A 124 -1.81 3.47 2.31
N ALA A 125 -0.94 2.47 2.36
CA ALA A 125 -1.19 1.12 1.88
C ALA A 125 -1.41 0.21 3.09
N VAL A 126 -2.41 -0.67 3.00
CA VAL A 126 -2.68 -1.71 3.98
C VAL A 126 -2.52 -3.06 3.30
N PHE A 127 -1.80 -3.95 3.95
CA PHE A 127 -1.47 -5.29 3.51
C PHE A 127 -2.21 -6.28 4.39
N SER A 128 -3.14 -7.03 3.82
CA SER A 128 -3.87 -8.06 4.54
C SER A 128 -3.14 -9.39 4.45
N ALA A 129 -3.00 -10.09 5.58
CA ALA A 129 -2.93 -11.54 5.56
C ALA A 129 -4.38 -12.05 5.47
N GLN A 130 -4.65 -13.12 4.75
CA GLN A 130 -6.03 -13.58 4.60
C GLN A 130 -6.05 -15.08 4.40
N ASP A 131 -6.62 -15.81 5.35
CA ASP A 131 -6.62 -17.27 5.33
C ASP A 131 -7.85 -17.92 4.69
N HIS A 132 -8.85 -17.12 4.30
CA HIS A 132 -10.01 -17.61 3.57
C HIS A 132 -10.60 -16.57 2.60
N GLY A 133 -11.84 -16.78 2.16
CA GLY A 133 -12.52 -15.87 1.24
C GLY A 133 -13.95 -15.59 1.68
N PRO A 134 -14.60 -14.56 1.08
CA PRO A 134 -14.24 -13.93 -0.20
C PRO A 134 -13.12 -12.88 -0.09
N TYR A 135 -12.11 -12.98 -0.96
CA TYR A 135 -10.88 -12.19 -0.92
C TYR A 135 -11.05 -10.67 -0.77
N LEU A 136 -11.74 -10.01 -1.71
CA LEU A 136 -11.98 -8.55 -1.59
C LEU A 136 -12.98 -8.17 -0.50
N GLY A 137 -13.82 -9.12 -0.07
CA GLY A 137 -14.79 -8.86 0.98
C GLY A 137 -14.09 -8.78 2.33
N GLU A 138 -13.40 -9.85 2.69
CA GLU A 138 -12.71 -10.06 3.95
C GLU A 138 -11.39 -9.27 4.05
N GLY A 139 -10.58 -9.23 2.98
CA GLY A 139 -9.32 -8.48 2.95
C GLY A 139 -9.46 -6.95 3.02
N LEU A 140 -10.69 -6.41 2.97
CA LEU A 140 -10.98 -4.97 3.09
C LEU A 140 -12.00 -4.67 4.21
N GLU A 141 -12.14 -5.55 5.21
CA GLU A 141 -13.11 -5.40 6.32
C GLU A 141 -12.67 -4.45 7.42
N TYR A 142 -12.12 -3.31 7.04
CA TYR A 142 -11.68 -2.31 7.98
C TYR A 142 -11.92 -0.89 7.47
N HIS A 143 -12.16 -0.01 8.42
CA HIS A 143 -12.16 1.44 8.26
C HIS A 143 -10.77 1.98 8.60
N ILE A 144 -10.34 3.03 7.90
CA ILE A 144 -9.05 3.68 8.13
C ILE A 144 -9.25 5.12 8.53
N PHE A 145 -8.56 5.54 9.58
CA PHE A 145 -8.51 6.92 10.04
C PHE A 145 -7.07 7.36 10.28
N GLY A 146 -6.78 8.62 10.01
CA GLY A 146 -5.51 9.26 10.33
C GLY A 146 -5.62 10.16 11.57
N THR A 147 -4.53 10.32 12.31
CA THR A 147 -4.38 11.37 13.31
C THR A 147 -2.90 11.73 13.53
N ASN A 148 -2.66 12.85 14.19
CA ASN A 148 -1.31 13.29 14.58
C ASN A 148 -1.05 13.15 16.09
N THR A 149 -1.98 12.52 16.82
CA THR A 149 -1.84 12.22 18.25
C THR A 149 -2.13 10.73 18.49
N LEU A 150 -1.11 9.96 18.92
CA LEU A 150 -1.25 8.53 19.18
C LEU A 150 -2.35 8.26 20.23
N TRP A 151 -3.20 7.27 19.96
CA TRP A 151 -4.32 6.82 20.80
C TRP A 151 -5.46 7.85 20.99
N ASP A 152 -5.48 8.94 20.24
CA ASP A 152 -6.54 9.95 20.33
C ASP A 152 -7.72 9.61 19.41
N ASN A 153 -8.74 8.97 19.98
CA ASN A 153 -9.99 8.67 19.27
C ASN A 153 -10.87 9.92 19.04
N GLY A 154 -10.61 11.04 19.74
CA GLY A 154 -11.39 12.27 19.61
C GLY A 154 -10.97 13.14 18.43
N SER A 155 -9.78 12.91 17.89
CA SER A 155 -9.18 13.69 16.80
C SER A 155 -8.84 12.82 15.58
N LEU A 156 -9.63 11.77 15.34
CA LEU A 156 -9.54 11.00 14.11
C LEU A 156 -10.00 11.84 12.91
N SER A 157 -9.36 11.63 11.76
CA SER A 157 -9.76 12.22 10.48
C SER A 157 -11.14 11.73 10.04
N THR A 158 -11.64 12.25 8.92
CA THR A 158 -12.65 11.50 8.16
C THR A 158 -12.06 10.17 7.72
N GLU A 159 -12.92 9.17 7.51
CA GLU A 159 -12.51 7.89 6.97
C GLU A 159 -11.77 8.06 5.63
N ALA A 160 -10.69 7.30 5.45
CA ALA A 160 -9.90 7.33 4.23
C ALA A 160 -10.67 6.68 3.08
N LEU A 161 -10.47 7.19 1.87
CA LEU A 161 -11.09 6.67 0.65
C LEU A 161 -10.19 5.62 0.02
N LEU A 162 -10.69 4.40 -0.24
CA LEU A 162 -9.96 3.39 -1.00
C LEU A 162 -9.85 3.83 -2.47
N THR A 163 -8.62 3.98 -2.98
CA THR A 163 -8.35 4.46 -4.35
C THR A 163 -7.85 3.36 -5.27
N ASP A 164 -7.08 2.42 -4.73
CA ASP A 164 -6.45 1.36 -5.52
C ASP A 164 -6.48 0.05 -4.74
N VAL A 165 -6.69 -1.05 -5.46
CA VAL A 165 -6.55 -2.40 -4.91
C VAL A 165 -5.58 -3.17 -5.79
N TYR A 166 -4.51 -3.66 -5.19
CA TYR A 166 -3.53 -4.54 -5.81
C TYR A 166 -3.89 -5.96 -5.46
N LEU A 167 -4.22 -6.75 -6.47
CA LEU A 167 -4.75 -8.08 -6.23
C LEU A 167 -3.65 -9.07 -5.80
N ASP A 168 -2.41 -8.87 -6.25
CA ASP A 168 -1.22 -9.61 -5.76
C ASP A 168 -0.50 -8.83 -4.63
N GLY A 169 -1.11 -7.75 -4.14
CA GLY A 169 -0.63 -7.03 -2.96
C GLY A 169 0.80 -6.55 -3.10
N TRP A 170 1.76 -7.18 -2.42
CA TRP A 170 3.16 -6.76 -2.44
C TRP A 170 4.15 -7.77 -3.05
N ARG A 171 3.72 -9.00 -3.36
CA ARG A 171 4.52 -10.01 -4.07
C ARG A 171 3.66 -10.83 -5.02
N THR A 172 4.25 -11.33 -6.10
CA THR A 172 3.49 -12.12 -7.07
C THR A 172 2.89 -13.36 -6.40
N HIS A 173 1.59 -13.53 -6.59
CA HIS A 173 0.83 -14.70 -6.15
C HIS A 173 1.55 -16.02 -6.45
N ASN A 174 1.73 -16.84 -5.42
CA ASN A 174 2.34 -18.15 -5.52
C ASN A 174 1.28 -19.24 -5.28
N THR A 175 0.77 -19.81 -6.37
CA THR A 175 -0.25 -20.88 -6.34
C THR A 175 0.13 -22.14 -5.53
N ALA A 176 1.40 -22.29 -5.13
CA ALA A 176 1.86 -23.41 -4.31
C ALA A 176 1.65 -23.18 -2.80
N GLU A 177 1.54 -21.92 -2.36
CA GLU A 177 1.24 -21.54 -0.97
C GLU A 177 -0.25 -21.73 -0.65
N ASP A 178 -1.10 -21.78 -1.70
CA ASP A 178 -2.54 -22.04 -1.60
C ASP A 178 -2.93 -23.47 -1.19
N SER A 179 -2.03 -24.24 -0.58
CA SER A 179 -2.18 -25.68 -0.42
C SER A 179 -2.25 -26.18 1.02
N ASN A 180 -2.60 -25.31 1.98
CA ASN A 180 -3.01 -25.80 3.28
C ASN A 180 -4.34 -26.58 3.12
N ALA A 181 -4.49 -27.71 3.81
CA ALA A 181 -5.67 -28.57 3.67
C ALA A 181 -7.00 -27.94 4.20
N ASN A 182 -7.01 -26.64 4.46
CA ASN A 182 -8.15 -25.83 4.88
C ASN A 182 -8.68 -24.89 3.78
N GLY A 183 -7.91 -24.64 2.71
CA GLY A 183 -8.29 -23.66 1.69
C GLY A 183 -7.07 -22.96 1.11
N TRP A 184 -7.34 -22.16 0.08
CA TRP A 184 -6.35 -21.53 -0.79
C TRP A 184 -5.79 -20.27 -0.13
N LEU A 185 -4.59 -20.37 0.45
CA LEU A 185 -3.74 -19.29 0.96
C LEU A 185 -2.85 -18.67 -0.13
N SER A 186 -3.24 -17.50 -0.62
CA SER A 186 -2.30 -16.56 -1.20
C SER A 186 -2.88 -15.19 -0.93
N ASP A 187 -2.55 -14.82 0.28
CA ASP A 187 -2.67 -13.56 0.95
C ASP A 187 -1.89 -12.50 0.15
N ASP A 188 -2.01 -11.25 0.57
CA ASP A 188 -1.54 -10.05 -0.11
C ASP A 188 -2.56 -9.49 -1.10
N ILE A 189 -3.79 -9.19 -0.66
CA ILE A 189 -4.47 -8.02 -1.24
C ILE A 189 -3.85 -6.80 -0.58
N SER A 190 -3.66 -5.73 -1.36
CA SER A 190 -3.29 -4.44 -0.78
C SER A 190 -4.24 -3.35 -1.22
N GLY A 191 -4.81 -2.65 -0.25
CA GLY A 191 -5.59 -1.46 -0.50
C GLY A 191 -4.73 -0.22 -0.31
N VAL A 192 -4.79 0.72 -1.25
CA VAL A 192 -4.26 2.08 -1.08
C VAL A 192 -5.40 3.02 -0.79
N PHE A 193 -5.24 3.80 0.27
CA PHE A 193 -6.26 4.69 0.79
C PHE A 193 -5.75 6.12 0.80
N GLN A 194 -6.61 7.04 0.39
CA GLN A 194 -6.37 8.48 0.39
C GLN A 194 -7.00 9.11 1.63
N LEU A 195 -6.17 9.80 2.41
CA LEU A 195 -6.59 10.57 3.58
C LEU A 195 -6.96 12.01 3.16
N ASP A 196 -7.72 12.70 4.00
CA ASP A 196 -8.12 14.10 3.76
C ASP A 196 -6.98 15.12 4.05
N ASN A 197 -5.93 14.68 4.75
CA ASN A 197 -4.73 15.44 5.08
C ASN A 197 -3.56 14.48 5.34
N SER A 198 -2.39 15.01 5.71
CA SER A 198 -1.24 14.20 6.13
C SER A 198 -1.29 13.86 7.62
N TYR A 199 -1.16 12.57 7.94
CA TYR A 199 -1.18 12.05 9.29
C TYR A 199 -0.03 11.09 9.56
N ARG A 200 0.50 11.12 10.79
CA ARG A 200 1.56 10.21 11.23
C ARG A 200 1.03 8.88 11.75
N TYR A 201 -0.08 8.91 12.49
CA TYR A 201 -0.65 7.73 13.10
C TYR A 201 -1.87 7.29 12.32
N ILE A 202 -1.96 6.00 12.08
CA ILE A 202 -3.08 5.38 11.39
C ILE A 202 -3.81 4.48 12.37
N LYS A 203 -5.14 4.58 12.37
CA LYS A 203 -6.02 3.69 13.09
C LYS A 203 -6.83 2.88 12.09
N LEU A 204 -6.72 1.56 12.17
CA LEU A 204 -7.62 0.64 11.49
C LEU A 204 -8.68 0.17 12.48
N VAL A 205 -9.93 0.06 12.06
CA VAL A 205 -11.05 -0.43 12.89
C VAL A 205 -11.83 -1.44 12.06
N ALA A 206 -12.09 -2.64 12.58
CA ALA A 206 -12.91 -3.61 11.88
C ALA A 206 -14.28 -3.02 11.50
N TRP A 207 -14.82 -3.42 10.35
CA TRP A 207 -16.08 -2.90 9.78
C TRP A 207 -17.32 -3.15 10.68
N GLY A 208 -17.20 -3.99 11.70
CA GLY A 208 -18.24 -4.37 12.65
C GLY A 208 -18.41 -5.89 12.69
N ALA A 209 -19.54 -6.36 13.23
CA ALA A 209 -19.93 -7.78 13.29
C ALA A 209 -20.18 -8.37 11.88
N SER A 210 -19.12 -8.53 11.10
CA SER A 210 -19.07 -9.26 9.84
C SER A 210 -19.07 -10.77 10.15
N PRO A 211 -19.60 -11.64 9.28
CA PRO A 211 -19.32 -13.07 9.41
C PRO A 211 -17.82 -13.42 9.35
N TYR A 212 -16.97 -12.46 8.93
CA TYR A 212 -15.52 -12.57 8.78
C TYR A 212 -14.78 -11.63 9.75
N ASP A 213 -15.25 -11.57 11.00
CA ASP A 213 -15.00 -10.59 12.10
C ASP A 213 -13.54 -10.28 12.54
N GLU A 214 -12.57 -10.59 11.70
CA GLU A 214 -11.16 -10.62 12.05
C GLU A 214 -10.25 -10.22 10.89
N PRO A 215 -10.27 -8.96 10.42
CA PRO A 215 -9.27 -8.50 9.47
C PRO A 215 -7.86 -8.71 10.03
N GLU A 216 -7.08 -9.52 9.32
CA GLU A 216 -5.70 -9.87 9.63
C GLU A 216 -4.77 -8.95 8.81
N ILE A 217 -4.00 -8.11 9.50
CA ILE A 217 -3.16 -7.10 8.87
C ILE A 217 -1.69 -7.48 9.01
N ASP A 218 -1.03 -7.71 7.88
CA ASP A 218 0.40 -7.97 7.78
C ASP A 218 1.20 -6.68 8.02
N ALA A 219 0.83 -5.60 7.32
CA ALA A 219 1.49 -4.31 7.49
C ALA A 219 0.60 -3.10 7.14
N VAL A 220 1.02 -1.93 7.62
CA VAL A 220 0.53 -0.63 7.16
C VAL A 220 1.72 0.24 6.77
N ALA A 221 1.63 0.91 5.63
CA ALA A 221 2.71 1.75 5.12
C ALA A 221 2.22 3.13 4.69
N GLY A 222 3.04 4.15 4.91
CA GLY A 222 2.89 5.44 4.24
C GLY A 222 3.32 5.34 2.76
N VAL A 223 2.50 5.86 1.85
CA VAL A 223 2.81 5.87 0.41
C VAL A 223 3.59 7.13 0.06
N ILE A 224 4.81 6.94 -0.43
CA ILE A 224 5.70 8.01 -0.89
C ILE A 224 5.26 8.42 -2.28
N LYS A 225 4.75 9.65 -2.41
CA LYS A 225 4.44 10.23 -3.73
C LYS A 225 5.74 10.46 -4.51
N VAL A 226 6.02 9.56 -5.44
CA VAL A 226 7.07 9.76 -6.43
C VAL A 226 6.60 10.85 -7.39
N PRO A 227 7.33 11.97 -7.55
CA PRO A 227 6.96 12.99 -8.51
C PRO A 227 6.79 12.37 -9.89
N GLU A 228 5.64 12.62 -10.53
CA GLU A 228 5.39 12.09 -11.86
C GLU A 228 6.57 12.42 -12.80
N PRO A 229 6.95 11.53 -13.72
CA PRO A 229 8.05 11.76 -14.66
C PRO A 229 7.93 13.12 -15.40
N GLY A 230 6.69 13.59 -15.63
CA GLY A 230 6.42 14.92 -16.19
C GLY A 230 6.93 16.07 -15.33
N SER A 231 6.75 16.00 -14.00
CA SER A 231 7.26 17.02 -13.07
C SER A 231 8.78 17.03 -13.01
N LEU A 232 9.42 15.86 -13.07
CA LEU A 232 10.89 15.75 -13.16
C LEU A 232 11.42 16.28 -14.49
N ALA A 233 10.74 15.99 -15.60
CA ALA A 233 11.09 16.53 -16.91
C ALA A 233 10.97 18.06 -16.95
N LEU A 234 9.88 18.61 -16.38
CA LEU A 234 9.67 20.05 -16.31
C LEU A 234 10.74 20.74 -15.45
N LEU A 235 11.08 20.15 -14.30
CA LEU A 235 12.19 20.62 -13.46
C LEU A 235 13.51 20.62 -14.22
N GLY A 236 13.82 19.53 -14.93
CA GLY A 236 15.01 19.39 -15.76
C GLY A 236 15.08 20.46 -16.85
N VAL A 237 13.99 20.68 -17.59
CA VAL A 237 13.92 21.73 -18.62
C VAL A 237 14.06 23.13 -18.01
N GLY A 238 13.44 23.38 -16.85
CA GLY A 238 13.56 24.64 -16.12
C GLY A 238 15.00 24.97 -15.73
N LEU A 239 15.74 23.99 -15.22
CA LEU A 239 17.15 24.14 -14.86
C LEU A 239 18.04 24.42 -16.08
N VAL A 240 17.80 23.72 -17.19
CA VAL A 240 18.51 23.98 -18.45
C VAL A 240 18.24 25.40 -18.94
N GLY A 241 16.98 25.85 -18.90
CA GLY A 241 16.59 27.22 -19.26
C GLY A 241 17.27 28.29 -18.41
N LEU A 242 17.32 28.11 -17.09
CA LEU A 242 18.04 28.98 -16.16
C LEU A 242 19.55 29.04 -16.47
N GLY A 243 20.16 27.91 -16.83
CA GLY A 243 21.55 27.84 -17.27
C GLY A 243 21.84 28.71 -18.49
N PHE A 244 20.97 28.66 -19.51
CA PHE A 244 21.08 29.50 -20.70
C PHE A 244 20.89 30.99 -20.38
N MET A 245 19.93 31.34 -19.52
CA MET A 245 19.71 32.72 -19.09
C MET A 245 20.94 33.29 -18.36
N ARG A 246 21.56 32.52 -17.46
CA ARG A 246 22.79 32.94 -16.76
C ARG A 246 23.96 33.16 -17.71
N ARG A 247 24.11 32.33 -18.75
CA ARG A 247 25.14 32.49 -19.77
C ARG A 247 24.93 33.77 -20.60
N ARG A 248 23.68 34.10 -20.93
CA ARG A 248 23.35 35.34 -21.66
C ARG A 248 23.68 36.59 -20.85
N MET A 249 23.38 36.59 -19.55
CA MET A 249 23.67 37.73 -18.67
C MET A 249 25.17 37.99 -18.49
N LYS A 250 26.03 36.95 -18.47
CA LYS A 250 27.49 37.13 -18.39
C LYS A 250 28.13 37.69 -19.65
N ASN A 251 27.46 37.57 -20.80
CA ASN A 251 27.97 37.99 -22.10
C ASN A 251 27.39 39.35 -22.55
N SER A 252 26.58 40.00 -21.71
CA SER A 252 26.05 41.35 -21.90
C SER A 252 26.78 42.32 -20.98
#